data_AF-A0A1G6WYB5-F1
#
_entry.id   AF-A0A1G6WYB5-F1
#
_cell.length_a   1.000
_cell.length_b   1.000
_cell.length_c   1.000
_cell.angle_alpha   90.00
_cell.angle_beta   90.00
_cell.angle_gamma   90.00
#
_symmetry.space_group_name_H-M   'P 1'
#
loop_
_entity.id
_entity.type
_entity.pdbx_description
1 polymer ?
#
loop_
_entity_poly.entity_id
_entity_poly.type
_entity_poly.pdbx_seq_one_letter_code
_entity_poly.pdbx_strand_id
1 'polypeptide(L)'
;MRKERFEAITDAILAIIATLIVLEIKLGDLSNEGIHRFVVQILIYVVSFTYIAILWLNHHNMFRYVEKANAKIIWINFWLLFSTSLIPLATATVNESFFNHRSHDNGGFTAFQKTHI
;
A
#
# COMPACT_ATOMS: atom_id res chain seq x y z
N MET A 1 -28.76 -1.43 -10.52
CA MET A 1 -28.55 -1.36 -9.04
C MET A 1 -28.73 0.09 -8.60
N ARG A 2 -29.23 0.40 -7.40
CA ARG A 2 -29.23 1.80 -6.90
C ARG A 2 -27.79 2.28 -6.81
N LYS A 3 -27.49 3.41 -7.45
CA LYS A 3 -26.17 4.05 -7.56
C LYS A 3 -25.49 4.20 -6.19
N GLU A 4 -26.23 4.72 -5.22
CA GLU A 4 -25.78 4.95 -3.83
C GLU A 4 -25.27 3.67 -3.13
N ARG A 5 -25.95 2.53 -3.34
CA ARG A 5 -25.51 1.27 -2.71
C ARG A 5 -24.20 0.75 -3.30
N PHE A 6 -23.99 0.99 -4.59
CA PHE A 6 -22.78 0.56 -5.28
C PHE A 6 -21.56 1.41 -4.88
N GLU A 7 -21.77 2.72 -4.75
CA GLU A 7 -20.78 3.66 -4.20
C GLU A 7 -20.43 3.26 -2.76
N ALA A 8 -21.42 3.05 -1.90
CA ALA A 8 -21.19 2.67 -0.51
C ALA A 8 -20.37 1.36 -0.35
N ILE A 9 -20.59 0.36 -1.21
CA ILE A 9 -19.79 -0.87 -1.22
C ILE A 9 -18.33 -0.58 -1.61
N THR A 10 -18.13 0.27 -2.62
CA THR A 10 -16.79 0.63 -3.08
C THR A 10 -16.04 1.41 -2.01
N ASP A 11 -16.69 2.38 -1.38
CA ASP A 11 -16.14 3.17 -0.28
C ASP A 11 -15.75 2.28 0.91
N ALA A 12 -16.61 1.34 1.29
CA ALA A 12 -16.32 0.40 2.38
C ALA A 12 -15.08 -0.47 2.09
N ILE A 13 -14.95 -0.99 0.86
CA ILE A 13 -13.80 -1.82 0.48
C ILE A 13 -12.52 -0.98 0.44
N LEU A 14 -12.56 0.23 -0.13
CA LEU A 14 -11.40 1.13 -0.16
C LEU A 14 -10.96 1.53 1.25
N ALA A 15 -11.90 1.76 2.17
CA ALA A 15 -11.60 2.04 3.57
C ALA A 15 -10.92 0.85 4.27
N ILE A 16 -11.42 -0.37 4.06
CA ILE A 16 -10.78 -1.59 4.61
C ILE A 16 -9.35 -1.73 4.08
N ILE A 17 -9.13 -1.57 2.76
CA ILE A 17 -7.80 -1.65 2.17
C ILE A 17 -6.87 -0.58 2.78
N ALA A 18 -7.33 0.66 2.92
CA ALA A 18 -6.56 1.74 3.53
C ALA A 18 -6.11 1.39 4.96
N THR A 19 -6.98 0.72 5.73
CA THR A 19 -6.62 0.23 7.07
C THR A 19 -5.65 -0.95 7.04
N LEU A 20 -5.77 -1.86 6.08
CA LEU A 20 -4.85 -3.02 5.98
C LEU A 20 -3.41 -2.58 5.72
N ILE A 21 -3.19 -1.52 4.94
CA ILE A 21 -1.83 -1.01 4.65
C ILE A 21 -1.13 -0.55 5.94
N VAL A 22 -1.85 0.03 6.92
CA VAL A 22 -1.22 0.45 8.19
C VAL A 22 -0.79 -0.74 9.05
N LEU A 23 -1.49 -1.87 8.91
CA LEU A 23 -1.19 -3.10 9.67
C LEU A 23 0.07 -3.80 9.16
N GLU A 24 0.55 -3.48 7.96
CA GLU A 24 1.81 -4.01 7.39
C GLU A 24 3.07 -3.35 7.99
N ILE A 25 2.91 -2.29 8.79
CA ILE A 25 4.02 -1.59 9.42
C ILE A 25 4.52 -2.42 10.62
N LYS A 26 5.77 -2.89 10.53
CA LYS A 26 6.43 -3.69 11.56
C LYS A 26 7.15 -2.75 12.54
N LEU A 27 6.83 -2.84 13.83
CA LEU A 27 7.60 -2.11 14.85
C LEU A 27 9.03 -2.67 14.92
N GLY A 28 10.00 -1.79 14.71
CA GLY A 28 11.41 -2.09 14.93
C GLY A 28 11.80 -1.99 16.40
N ASP A 29 12.96 -2.54 16.71
CA ASP A 29 13.70 -2.32 17.94
C ASP A 29 14.15 -0.85 18.08
N LEU A 30 14.40 -0.38 19.31
CA LEU A 30 14.78 1.00 19.63
C LEU A 30 16.23 1.36 19.21
N SER A 31 16.85 0.56 18.35
CA SER A 31 18.17 0.82 17.80
C SER A 31 18.11 1.91 16.72
N ASN A 32 19.23 2.58 16.44
CA ASN A 32 19.31 3.58 15.36
C ASN A 32 18.91 2.98 14.00
N GLU A 33 19.25 1.70 13.76
CA GLU A 33 18.86 0.97 12.56
C GLU A 33 17.36 0.65 12.52
N GLY A 34 16.78 0.27 13.67
CA GLY A 34 15.35 0.04 13.82
C GLY A 34 14.51 1.30 13.59
N ILE A 35 14.97 2.46 14.08
CA ILE A 35 14.32 3.76 13.84
C ILE A 35 14.39 4.13 12.35
N HIS A 36 15.55 4.00 11.71
CA HIS A 36 15.68 4.27 10.28
C HIS A 36 14.74 3.36 9.45
N ARG A 37 14.69 2.06 9.78
CA ARG A 37 13.79 1.09 9.15
C ARG A 37 12.33 1.49 9.30
N PHE A 38 11.93 1.90 10.49
CA PHE A 38 10.56 2.37 10.77
C PHE A 38 10.20 3.60 9.94
N VAL A 39 11.08 4.61 9.85
CA VAL A 39 10.84 5.82 9.04
C VAL A 39 10.61 5.48 7.57
N VAL A 40 11.42 4.59 6.99
CA VAL A 40 11.24 4.14 5.60
C VAL A 40 9.90 3.42 5.41
N GLN A 41 9.47 2.58 6.36
CA GLN A 41 8.16 1.92 6.31
C GLN A 41 7.00 2.93 6.33
N ILE A 42 7.11 3.97 7.17
CA ILE A 42 6.13 5.06 7.20
C ILE A 42 6.06 5.77 5.85
N LEU A 43 7.20 6.03 5.18
CA LEU A 43 7.20 6.66 3.85
C LEU A 43 6.50 5.80 2.80
N ILE A 44 6.78 4.49 2.76
CA ILE A 44 6.10 3.56 1.85
C ILE A 44 4.59 3.56 2.15
N TYR A 45 4.21 3.50 3.43
CA TYR A 45 2.82 3.58 3.86
C TYR A 45 2.13 4.88 3.38
N VAL A 46 2.74 6.05 3.58
CA VAL A 46 2.15 7.35 3.20
C VAL A 46 1.91 7.42 1.69
N VAL A 47 2.85 6.93 0.89
CA VAL A 47 2.69 6.88 -0.58
C VAL A 47 1.52 5.96 -0.95
N SER A 48 1.47 4.75 -0.40
CA SER A 48 0.38 3.80 -0.65
C SER A 48 -0.99 4.36 -0.21
N PHE A 49 -1.06 4.97 0.97
CA PHE A 49 -2.29 5.57 1.49
C PHE A 49 -2.76 6.74 0.61
N THR A 50 -1.84 7.61 0.20
CA THR A 50 -2.14 8.75 -0.70
C THR A 50 -2.69 8.25 -2.03
N TYR A 51 -2.15 7.17 -2.58
CA TYR A 51 -2.68 6.55 -3.78
C TYR A 51 -4.14 6.08 -3.62
N ILE A 52 -4.46 5.39 -2.51
CA ILE A 52 -5.85 5.00 -2.20
C ILE A 52 -6.75 6.23 -2.08
N ALA A 53 -6.30 7.29 -1.41
CA ALA A 53 -7.07 8.52 -1.24
C ALA A 53 -7.37 9.23 -2.57
N ILE A 54 -6.39 9.28 -3.48
CA ILE A 54 -6.58 9.83 -4.83
C ILE A 54 -7.58 8.98 -5.62
N LEU A 55 -7.48 7.64 -5.54
CA LEU A 55 -8.44 6.74 -6.18
C LEU A 55 -9.87 6.96 -5.64
N TRP A 56 -10.00 7.10 -4.33
CA TRP A 56 -11.29 7.38 -3.69
C TRP A 56 -11.87 8.72 -4.16
N LEU A 57 -11.05 9.78 -4.22
CA LEU A 57 -11.47 11.08 -4.72
C LEU A 57 -11.94 11.03 -6.18
N ASN A 58 -11.18 10.32 -7.03
CA ASN A 58 -11.56 10.11 -8.43
C ASN A 58 -12.85 9.30 -8.57
N HIS A 59 -13.03 8.26 -7.74
CA HIS A 59 -14.26 7.48 -7.69
C HIS A 59 -15.46 8.39 -7.33
N HIS A 60 -15.37 9.13 -6.23
CA HIS A 60 -16.43 10.05 -5.81
C HIS A 60 -16.75 11.10 -6.89
N ASN A 61 -15.72 11.69 -7.51
CA ASN A 61 -15.90 12.66 -8.60
C ASN A 61 -16.56 12.05 -9.84
N MET A 62 -16.14 10.85 -10.27
CA MET A 62 -16.74 10.17 -11.43
C MET A 62 -18.23 9.92 -11.19
N PHE A 63 -18.59 9.46 -9.99
CA PHE A 63 -19.97 9.19 -9.64
C PHE A 63 -20.83 10.45 -9.50
N ARG A 64 -20.26 11.64 -9.30
CA ARG A 64 -21.02 12.92 -9.38
C ARG A 64 -21.55 13.20 -10.80
N TYR A 65 -20.87 12.75 -11.86
CA TYR A 65 -21.26 12.99 -13.26
C TYR A 65 -22.06 11.85 -13.90
N VAL A 66 -22.12 10.68 -13.27
CA VAL A 66 -22.81 9.50 -13.80
C VAL A 66 -24.23 9.40 -13.20
N GLU A 67 -25.27 9.53 -14.03
CA GLU A 67 -26.67 9.40 -13.58
C GLU A 67 -27.10 7.95 -13.32
N LYS A 68 -26.55 6.98 -14.07
CA LYS A 68 -26.86 5.54 -13.91
C LYS A 68 -25.61 4.67 -13.99
N ALA A 69 -25.44 3.79 -13.01
CA ALA A 69 -24.40 2.76 -13.04
C ALA A 69 -24.74 1.70 -14.10
N ASN A 70 -24.06 1.75 -15.24
CA ASN A 70 -24.15 0.75 -16.31
C ASN A 70 -23.28 -0.48 -15.97
N ALA A 71 -23.61 -1.66 -16.51
CA ALA A 71 -22.88 -2.92 -16.29
C ALA A 71 -21.38 -2.81 -16.60
N LYS A 72 -21.01 -2.03 -17.62
CA LYS A 72 -19.61 -1.76 -17.97
C LYS A 72 -18.86 -1.01 -16.86
N ILE A 73 -19.50 -0.02 -16.22
CA ILE A 73 -18.91 0.75 -15.11
C ILE A 73 -18.71 -0.15 -13.89
N ILE A 74 -19.68 -1.03 -13.63
CA ILE A 74 -19.60 -2.00 -12.53
C ILE A 74 -18.39 -2.93 -12.70
N TRP A 75 -18.18 -3.48 -13.91
CA TRP A 75 -17.02 -4.33 -14.21
C TRP A 75 -15.69 -3.59 -14.08
N ILE A 76 -15.61 -2.36 -14.58
CA ILE A 76 -14.40 -1.52 -14.44
C ILE A 76 -14.09 -1.26 -12.97
N ASN A 77 -15.12 -0.99 -12.15
CA ASN A 77 -14.94 -0.79 -10.73
C ASN A 77 -14.51 -2.07 -9.99
N PHE A 78 -15.03 -3.24 -10.36
CA PHE A 78 -14.53 -4.51 -9.81
C PHE A 78 -13.06 -4.73 -10.16
N TRP A 79 -12.65 -4.39 -11.39
CA TRP A 79 -11.25 -4.47 -11.79
C TRP A 79 -10.36 -3.50 -10.98
N LEU A 80 -10.85 -2.27 -10.75
CA LEU A 80 -10.20 -1.29 -9.89
C LEU A 80 -10.06 -1.85 -8.47
N LEU A 81 -11.14 -2.32 -7.86
CA LEU A 81 -11.15 -2.89 -6.50
C LEU A 81 -10.21 -4.08 -6.37
N PHE A 82 -10.23 -4.99 -7.34
CA PHE A 82 -9.30 -6.12 -7.40
C PHE A 82 -7.84 -5.65 -7.42
N SER A 83 -7.51 -4.75 -8.34
CA SER A 83 -6.14 -4.19 -8.44
C SER A 83 -5.71 -3.49 -7.15
N THR A 84 -6.63 -2.76 -6.52
CA THR A 84 -6.39 -2.02 -5.28
C THR A 84 -6.20 -2.96 -4.08
N SER A 85 -6.88 -4.11 -4.06
CA SER A 85 -6.73 -5.11 -3.01
C SER A 85 -5.35 -5.78 -2.97
N LEU A 86 -4.55 -5.65 -4.05
CA LEU A 86 -3.17 -6.14 -4.11
C LEU A 86 -2.16 -5.17 -3.49
N ILE A 87 -2.56 -3.93 -3.17
CA ILE A 87 -1.65 -2.90 -2.64
C ILE A 87 -1.05 -3.26 -1.28
N PRO A 88 -1.81 -3.81 -0.30
CA PRO A 88 -1.23 -4.29 0.95
C PRO A 88 -0.13 -5.33 0.71
N LEU A 89 -0.39 -6.31 -0.16
CA LEU A 89 0.59 -7.34 -0.53
C LEU A 89 1.84 -6.75 -1.20
N ALA A 90 1.66 -5.83 -2.15
CA ALA A 90 2.77 -5.15 -2.81
C ALA A 90 3.58 -4.30 -1.83
N THR A 91 2.91 -3.59 -0.92
CA THR A 91 3.52 -2.78 0.15
C THR A 91 4.38 -3.65 1.06
N ALA A 92 3.86 -4.81 1.50
CA ALA A 92 4.61 -5.78 2.29
C ALA A 92 5.85 -6.31 1.55
N THR A 93 5.69 -6.66 0.27
CA THR A 93 6.79 -7.20 -0.56
C THR A 93 7.89 -6.17 -0.79
N VAL A 94 7.53 -4.92 -1.06
CA VAL A 94 8.50 -3.82 -1.22
C VAL A 94 9.23 -3.57 0.09
N ASN A 95 8.52 -3.58 1.22
CA ASN A 95 9.10 -3.45 2.54
C ASN A 95 10.18 -4.52 2.78
N GLU A 96 9.86 -5.79 2.58
CA GLU A 96 10.82 -6.90 2.76
C GLU A 96 12.02 -6.80 1.81
N SER A 97 11.78 -6.51 0.53
CA SER A 97 12.83 -6.42 -0.49
C SER A 97 13.80 -5.26 -0.22
N PHE A 98 13.27 -4.10 0.20
CA PHE A 98 14.08 -2.91 0.48
C PHE A 98 15.07 -3.14 1.63
N PHE A 99 14.66 -3.93 2.63
CA PHE A 99 15.53 -4.25 3.77
C PHE A 99 16.40 -5.49 3.56
N ASN A 100 15.96 -6.48 2.76
CA ASN A 100 16.78 -7.63 2.38
C ASN A 100 17.93 -7.24 1.43
N HIS A 101 17.75 -6.22 0.57
CA HIS A 101 18.86 -5.72 -0.24
C HIS A 101 19.94 -5.04 0.63
N ARG A 102 19.56 -4.24 1.62
CA ARG A 102 20.55 -3.55 2.49
C ARG A 102 21.29 -4.49 3.44
N SER A 103 20.74 -5.64 3.80
CA SER A 103 21.47 -6.63 4.61
C SER A 103 22.60 -7.31 3.82
N HIS A 104 22.42 -7.51 2.52
CA HIS A 104 23.45 -8.09 1.65
C HIS A 104 24.62 -7.14 1.39
N ASP A 105 24.35 -5.84 1.22
CA ASP A 105 25.40 -4.83 1.00
C ASP A 105 26.29 -4.63 2.25
N ASN A 106 25.71 -4.70 3.46
CA ASN A 106 26.47 -4.62 4.72
C ASN A 106 27.20 -5.94 5.09
N GLY A 107 26.72 -7.09 4.59
CA GLY A 107 27.32 -8.40 4.83
C GLY A 107 28.68 -8.57 4.14
N GLY A 108 28.87 -7.96 2.97
CA GLY A 108 30.15 -7.95 2.28
C GLY A 108 31.22 -7.17 3.05
N PHE A 109 30.87 -5.98 3.53
CA PHE A 109 31.80 -5.10 4.26
C PHE A 109 32.30 -5.72 5.58
N THR A 110 31.41 -6.43 6.28
CA THR A 110 31.76 -7.14 7.53
C THR A 110 32.59 -8.41 7.31
N ALA A 111 32.40 -9.10 6.18
CA ALA A 111 33.25 -10.22 5.78
C ALA A 111 34.67 -9.77 5.39
N PHE A 112 34.81 -8.68 4.64
CA PHE A 112 36.12 -8.12 4.26
C PHE A 112 36.95 -7.64 5.46
N GLN A 113 36.32 -7.14 6.52
CA GLN A 113 37.02 -6.73 7.74
C GLN A 113 37.51 -7.93 8.58
N LYS A 114 36.88 -9.10 8.48
CA LYS A 114 37.29 -10.32 9.20
C LYS A 114 38.39 -11.13 8.50
N THR A 115 38.68 -10.88 7.22
CA THR A 115 39.69 -11.63 6.45
C THR A 115 41.09 -10.98 6.49
N HIS A 116 41.23 -9.79 7.08
CA HIS A 116 42.49 -9.05 7.19
C HIS A 116 43.01 -8.88 8.62
N ILE A 117 42.56 -9.73 9.55
CA ILE A 117 43.14 -9.91 10.89
C ILE A 117 43.41 -11.40 11.08
#